data_AF-A0A2E5YE56-F1
#
_entry.id   AF-A0A2E5YE56-F1
#
_cell.length_a   1.000
_cell.length_b   1.000
_cell.length_c   1.000
_cell.angle_alpha   90.00
_cell.angle_beta   90.00
_cell.angle_gamma   90.00
#
_symmetry.space_group_name_H-M   'P 1'
#
loop_
_entity.id
_entity.type
_entity.pdbx_description
1 polymer ?
#
loop_
_entity_poly.entity_id
_entity_poly.type
_entity_poly.pdbx_seq_one_letter_code
_entity_poly.pdbx_strand_id
1 'polypeptide(L)'
;MSRRLLAIESATDWLSIALLDGDEVVLMLQAEGTRQHASALMPLIDRGLSEVDWSIDDVQALAVSTGPGSFTSLRIGLATAKGLAFGRNWPAVSVSTLEAMALSVLEGDSAGITTGEGQGMLVLLDARRGQWYAGGWVRGAGSGGALKPILAEGLYAPEHLVADLGRDVVVVTPDRGDWRGEFERAGLRFVATLEGEHARPRADWVGRLGARCLARGDGGPASELAARYLRRAEAEAQRLGGPVEAGEVARVEGLEG
;
A
#
# COMPACT_ATOMS: atom_id res chain seq x y z
N MET A 1 -21.98 -14.05 7.99
CA MET A 1 -22.37 -12.63 7.88
C MET A 1 -21.16 -11.89 7.35
N SER A 2 -21.34 -11.07 6.32
CA SER A 2 -20.30 -10.17 5.82
C SER A 2 -19.98 -9.12 6.90
N ARG A 3 -18.74 -8.65 6.93
CA ARG A 3 -18.25 -7.71 7.94
C ARG A 3 -18.09 -6.34 7.30
N ARG A 4 -18.71 -5.31 7.89
CA ARG A 4 -18.55 -3.92 7.45
C ARG A 4 -17.17 -3.39 7.85
N LEU A 5 -16.40 -2.94 6.87
CA LEU A 5 -15.00 -2.58 6.99
C LEU A 5 -14.78 -1.13 6.55
N LEU A 6 -14.09 -0.35 7.38
CA LEU A 6 -13.53 0.94 6.99
C LEU A 6 -12.05 0.76 6.64
N ALA A 7 -11.70 1.08 5.39
CA ALA A 7 -10.34 1.08 4.91
C ALA A 7 -9.79 2.51 4.79
N ILE A 8 -8.53 2.72 5.19
CA ILE A 8 -7.86 4.03 5.17
C ILE A 8 -6.53 3.89 4.42
N GLU A 9 -6.35 4.67 3.36
CA GLU A 9 -5.08 4.84 2.66
C GLU A 9 -4.62 6.30 2.80
N SER A 10 -3.46 6.46 3.44
CA SER A 10 -2.91 7.77 3.81
C SER A 10 -1.39 7.81 3.71
N ALA A 11 -0.77 6.85 3.02
CA ALA A 11 0.68 6.72 2.96
C ALA A 11 1.33 7.78 2.05
N THR A 12 0.59 8.43 1.17
CA THR A 12 1.15 9.37 0.18
C THR A 12 0.52 10.76 0.31
N ASP A 13 0.62 11.61 -0.71
CA ASP A 13 -0.10 12.87 -0.75
C ASP A 13 -1.60 12.69 -1.09
N TRP A 14 -2.00 11.48 -1.52
CA TRP A 14 -3.38 11.08 -1.72
C TRP A 14 -3.96 10.47 -0.44
N LEU A 15 -5.07 11.05 0.02
CA LEU A 15 -5.86 10.54 1.14
C LEU A 15 -7.17 9.97 0.62
N SER A 16 -7.43 8.70 0.91
CA SER A 16 -8.71 8.07 0.57
C SER A 16 -9.21 7.17 1.70
N ILE A 17 -10.53 6.95 1.70
CA ILE A 17 -11.20 5.95 2.51
C ILE A 17 -12.09 5.08 1.63
N ALA A 18 -12.34 3.85 2.05
CA ALA A 18 -13.32 2.98 1.43
C ALA A 18 -14.16 2.28 2.49
N LEU A 19 -15.44 2.11 2.20
CA LEU A 19 -16.38 1.33 2.99
C LEU A 19 -16.69 0.05 2.22
N LEU A 20 -16.51 -1.09 2.88
CA LEU A 20 -16.72 -2.41 2.29
C LEU A 20 -17.71 -3.21 3.12
N ASP A 21 -18.50 -4.06 2.45
CA ASP A 21 -19.34 -5.07 3.08
C ASP A 21 -18.85 -6.45 2.62
N GLY A 22 -18.01 -7.10 3.43
CA GLY A 22 -17.21 -8.24 2.96
C GLY A 22 -16.06 -7.76 2.07
N ASP A 23 -15.95 -8.29 0.86
CA ASP A 23 -14.96 -7.89 -0.16
C ASP A 23 -15.51 -6.90 -1.20
N GLU A 24 -16.80 -6.59 -1.13
CA GLU A 24 -17.46 -5.64 -2.00
C GLU A 24 -17.24 -4.20 -1.53
N VAL A 25 -16.82 -3.34 -2.46
CA VAL A 25 -16.61 -1.92 -2.20
C VAL A 25 -17.95 -1.20 -2.36
N VAL A 26 -18.50 -0.74 -1.24
CA VAL A 26 -19.77 0.00 -1.20
C VAL A 26 -19.55 1.44 -1.65
N LEU A 27 -18.48 2.07 -1.13
CA LEU A 27 -18.10 3.43 -1.46
C LEU A 27 -16.60 3.61 -1.33
N MET A 28 -16.02 4.41 -2.22
CA MET A 28 -14.65 4.93 -2.10
C MET A 28 -14.70 6.44 -2.25
N LEU A 29 -14.12 7.15 -1.29
CA LEU A 29 -13.97 8.59 -1.33
C LEU A 29 -12.51 8.97 -1.25
N GLN A 30 -12.17 10.08 -1.90
CA GLN A 30 -10.86 10.70 -1.82
C GLN A 30 -11.01 12.15 -1.35
N ALA A 31 -10.08 12.60 -0.51
CA ALA A 31 -10.01 14.00 -0.13
C ALA A 31 -9.65 14.89 -1.34
N GLU A 32 -10.24 16.07 -1.38
CA GLU A 32 -9.87 17.12 -2.32
C GLU A 32 -8.62 17.88 -1.81
N GLY A 33 -7.64 18.10 -2.68
CA GLY A 33 -6.42 18.82 -2.35
C GLY A 33 -5.30 17.97 -1.74
N THR A 34 -4.12 18.59 -1.60
CA THR A 34 -2.91 17.93 -1.06
C THR A 34 -2.62 18.41 0.37
N ARG A 35 -1.99 17.54 1.18
CA ARG A 35 -1.33 17.91 2.46
C ARG A 35 -2.21 18.32 3.64
N GLN A 36 -3.49 17.96 3.65
CA GLN A 36 -4.41 18.25 4.76
C GLN A 36 -4.92 17.00 5.48
N HIS A 37 -4.10 15.94 5.53
CA HIS A 37 -4.52 14.62 6.04
C HIS A 37 -5.23 14.67 7.40
N ALA A 38 -4.67 15.42 8.36
CA ALA A 38 -5.20 15.48 9.71
C ALA A 38 -6.58 16.15 9.79
N SER A 39 -6.80 17.22 9.02
CA SER A 39 -8.08 17.94 9.01
C SER A 39 -9.11 17.31 8.07
N ALA A 40 -8.68 16.52 7.08
CA ALA A 40 -9.55 15.96 6.05
C ALA A 40 -10.06 14.54 6.36
N LEU A 41 -9.29 13.71 7.07
CA LEU A 41 -9.64 12.29 7.22
C LEU A 41 -10.96 12.06 7.97
N MET A 42 -11.17 12.69 9.13
CA MET A 42 -12.41 12.52 9.89
C MET A 42 -13.65 13.03 9.13
N PRO A 43 -13.64 14.24 8.52
CA PRO A 43 -14.73 14.66 7.63
C PRO A 43 -14.98 13.73 6.44
N LEU A 44 -13.93 13.15 5.86
CA LEU A 44 -14.07 12.21 4.75
C LEU A 44 -14.75 10.91 5.18
N ILE A 45 -14.42 10.40 6.39
CA ILE A 45 -15.08 9.24 6.98
C ILE A 45 -16.55 9.54 7.28
N ASP A 46 -16.84 10.67 7.93
CA ASP A 46 -18.21 11.08 8.28
C ASP A 46 -19.09 11.21 7.04
N ARG A 47 -18.57 11.88 6.00
CA ARG A 47 -19.22 11.98 4.69
C ARG A 47 -19.45 10.60 4.07
N GLY A 48 -18.44 9.73 4.08
CA GLY A 48 -18.55 8.39 3.50
C GLY A 48 -19.62 7.54 4.18
N LEU A 49 -19.66 7.55 5.51
CA LEU A 49 -20.67 6.83 6.29
C LEU A 49 -22.08 7.36 5.99
N SER A 50 -22.24 8.69 5.94
CA SER A 50 -23.51 9.35 5.60
C SER A 50 -24.00 8.99 4.18
N GLU A 51 -23.11 8.95 3.18
CA GLU A 51 -23.48 8.64 1.78
C GLU A 51 -24.01 7.21 1.59
N VAL A 52 -23.72 6.28 2.51
CA VAL A 52 -24.18 4.87 2.45
C VAL A 52 -25.16 4.52 3.58
N ASP A 53 -25.70 5.52 4.28
CA ASP A 53 -26.60 5.37 5.42
C ASP A 53 -26.02 4.46 6.54
N TRP A 54 -24.71 4.54 6.78
CA TRP A 54 -24.05 3.86 7.89
C TRP A 54 -23.77 4.83 9.03
N SER A 55 -23.81 4.31 10.25
CA SER A 55 -23.23 4.94 11.43
C SER A 55 -21.84 4.38 11.70
N ILE A 56 -21.07 5.05 12.57
CA ILE A 56 -19.79 4.51 13.00
C ILE A 56 -19.94 3.16 13.72
N ASP A 57 -21.07 2.91 14.39
CA ASP A 57 -21.31 1.66 15.12
C ASP A 57 -21.69 0.48 14.19
N ASP A 58 -21.98 0.78 12.92
CA ASP A 58 -22.13 -0.24 11.87
C ASP A 58 -20.80 -0.80 11.40
N VAL A 59 -19.69 -0.07 11.58
CA VAL A 59 -18.35 -0.53 11.25
C VAL A 59 -17.93 -1.60 12.25
N GLN A 60 -17.33 -2.68 11.75
CA GLN A 60 -16.97 -3.85 12.54
C GLN A 60 -15.50 -4.23 12.42
N ALA A 61 -14.75 -3.59 11.53
CA ALA A 61 -13.31 -3.78 11.36
C ALA A 61 -12.64 -2.60 10.67
N LEU A 62 -11.31 -2.55 10.76
CA LEU A 62 -10.47 -1.56 10.10
C LEU A 62 -9.42 -2.22 9.20
N ALA A 63 -9.11 -1.58 8.07
CA ALA A 63 -7.93 -1.89 7.25
C ALA A 63 -7.16 -0.61 7.01
N VAL A 64 -5.86 -0.59 7.31
CA VAL A 64 -5.09 0.66 7.27
C VAL A 64 -3.77 0.43 6.55
N SER A 65 -3.48 1.32 5.60
CA SER A 65 -2.16 1.41 4.97
C SER A 65 -1.09 1.70 6.02
N THR A 66 -0.08 0.84 6.11
CA THR A 66 1.05 1.00 7.07
C THR A 66 2.33 1.50 6.42
N GLY A 67 2.29 1.77 5.12
CA GLY A 67 3.43 2.21 4.33
C GLY A 67 3.97 1.09 3.43
N PRO A 68 5.10 1.36 2.76
CA PRO A 68 5.93 2.57 2.86
C PRO A 68 5.26 3.86 2.33
N GLY A 69 5.74 5.02 2.81
CA GLY A 69 5.19 6.33 2.45
C GLY A 69 5.64 7.48 3.37
N SER A 70 4.89 8.58 3.35
CA SER A 70 5.03 9.76 4.21
C SER A 70 4.88 9.41 5.69
N PHE A 71 5.94 9.67 6.46
CA PHE A 71 5.99 9.43 7.90
C PHE A 71 4.84 10.11 8.67
N THR A 72 4.57 11.38 8.33
CA THR A 72 3.53 12.17 8.98
C THR A 72 2.13 11.66 8.60
N SER A 73 1.89 11.41 7.31
CA SER A 73 0.58 11.00 6.82
C SER A 73 0.17 9.62 7.36
N LEU A 74 1.10 8.65 7.38
CA LEU A 74 0.88 7.33 7.96
C LEU A 74 0.45 7.40 9.43
N ARG A 75 1.11 8.25 10.24
CA ARG A 75 0.77 8.40 11.66
C ARG A 75 -0.64 8.96 11.86
N ILE A 76 -1.09 9.86 10.98
CA ILE A 76 -2.44 10.41 11.02
C ILE A 76 -3.46 9.29 10.80
N GLY A 77 -3.31 8.51 9.71
CA GLY A 77 -4.23 7.40 9.41
C GLY A 77 -4.29 6.36 10.54
N LEU A 78 -3.13 5.97 11.06
CA LEU A 78 -3.04 4.99 12.15
C LEU A 78 -3.62 5.52 13.47
N ALA A 79 -3.36 6.78 13.82
CA ALA A 79 -3.91 7.40 15.04
C ALA A 79 -5.44 7.52 14.96
N THR A 80 -5.97 7.93 13.81
CA THR A 80 -7.42 7.99 13.57
C THR A 80 -8.05 6.61 13.69
N ALA A 81 -7.49 5.59 13.04
CA ALA A 81 -7.97 4.22 13.13
C ALA A 81 -8.01 3.70 14.58
N LYS A 82 -6.92 3.91 15.33
CA LYS A 82 -6.85 3.54 16.75
C LYS A 82 -7.88 4.28 17.59
N GLY A 83 -8.08 5.57 17.34
CA GLY A 83 -9.08 6.39 18.03
C GLY A 83 -10.51 5.89 17.78
N LEU A 84 -10.85 5.53 16.54
CA LEU A 84 -12.16 5.00 16.18
C LEU A 84 -12.45 3.64 16.84
N ALA A 85 -11.46 2.74 16.82
CA ALA A 85 -11.57 1.41 17.42
C ALA A 85 -11.49 1.42 18.96
N PHE A 86 -11.09 2.53 19.57
CA PHE A 86 -10.95 2.63 21.02
C PHE A 86 -12.29 2.33 21.71
N GLY A 87 -12.29 1.34 22.60
CA GLY A 87 -13.48 0.87 23.31
C GLY A 87 -14.42 -0.04 22.50
N ARG A 88 -14.17 -0.27 21.20
CA ARG A 88 -15.05 -1.06 20.31
C ARG A 88 -14.54 -2.46 19.97
N ASN A 89 -13.32 -2.80 20.40
CA ASN A 89 -12.64 -4.08 20.14
C ASN A 89 -12.70 -4.55 18.67
N TRP A 90 -12.66 -3.60 17.74
CA TRP A 90 -12.68 -3.91 16.32
C TRP A 90 -11.37 -4.57 15.90
N PRO A 91 -11.43 -5.72 15.19
CA PRO A 91 -10.24 -6.25 14.53
C PRO A 91 -9.77 -5.27 13.47
N ALA A 92 -8.46 -5.14 13.36
CA ALA A 92 -7.79 -4.28 12.42
C ALA A 92 -6.73 -5.06 11.63
N VAL A 93 -6.53 -4.67 10.38
CA VAL A 93 -5.51 -5.22 9.49
C VAL A 93 -4.56 -4.13 9.05
N SER A 94 -3.27 -4.40 9.17
CA SER A 94 -2.21 -3.61 8.57
C SER A 94 -2.00 -4.07 7.13
N VAL A 95 -2.05 -3.14 6.19
CA VAL A 95 -1.89 -3.42 4.76
C VAL A 95 -0.68 -2.68 4.23
N SER A 96 0.10 -3.31 3.37
CA SER A 96 1.17 -2.63 2.65
C SER A 96 0.60 -1.72 1.56
N THR A 97 1.11 -0.50 1.48
CA THR A 97 0.76 0.45 0.42
C THR A 97 1.17 -0.10 -0.95
N LEU A 98 2.37 -0.70 -1.06
CA LEU A 98 2.87 -1.22 -2.33
C LEU A 98 2.09 -2.47 -2.77
N GLU A 99 1.74 -3.35 -1.84
CA GLU A 99 0.91 -4.53 -2.13
C GLU A 99 -0.50 -4.13 -2.59
N ALA A 100 -1.11 -3.12 -1.96
CA ALA A 100 -2.41 -2.59 -2.38
C ALA A 100 -2.36 -2.02 -3.81
N MET A 101 -1.27 -1.32 -4.17
CA MET A 101 -1.06 -0.85 -5.54
C MET A 101 -0.86 -2.02 -6.52
N ALA A 102 -0.10 -3.06 -6.14
CA ALA A 102 0.07 -4.26 -6.98
C ALA A 102 -1.27 -4.97 -7.22
N LEU A 103 -2.16 -4.99 -6.21
CA LEU A 103 -3.47 -5.61 -6.33
C LEU A 103 -4.34 -4.92 -7.40
N SER A 104 -4.25 -3.60 -7.53
CA SER A 104 -5.00 -2.85 -8.54
C SER A 104 -4.72 -3.31 -9.97
N VAL A 105 -3.46 -3.66 -10.26
CA VAL A 105 -3.03 -4.17 -11.57
C VAL A 105 -3.48 -5.60 -11.79
N LEU A 106 -3.41 -6.41 -10.74
CA LEU A 106 -3.81 -7.81 -10.78
C LEU A 106 -5.31 -7.99 -11.08
N GLU A 107 -6.16 -7.12 -10.51
CA GLU A 107 -7.62 -7.18 -10.62
C GLU A 107 -8.19 -6.31 -11.76
N GLY A 108 -7.34 -5.58 -12.49
CA GLY A 108 -7.68 -5.02 -13.80
C GLY A 108 -8.45 -3.69 -13.81
N ASP A 109 -8.46 -2.95 -12.69
CA ASP A 109 -9.02 -1.58 -12.64
C ASP A 109 -8.00 -0.52 -13.15
N SER A 110 -6.75 -0.94 -13.35
CA SER A 110 -5.63 -0.10 -13.73
C SER A 110 -5.58 0.20 -15.23
N ALA A 111 -6.55 1.00 -15.73
CA ALA A 111 -6.52 1.57 -17.08
C ALA A 111 -6.29 0.55 -18.23
N GLY A 112 -6.76 -0.69 -18.06
CA GLY A 112 -6.62 -1.76 -19.06
C GLY A 112 -5.29 -2.52 -19.03
N ILE A 113 -4.39 -2.21 -18.09
CA ILE A 113 -3.16 -3.00 -17.87
C ILE A 113 -3.52 -4.17 -16.96
N THR A 114 -3.30 -5.39 -17.45
CA THR A 114 -3.39 -6.62 -16.66
C THR A 114 -2.11 -7.41 -16.80
N THR A 115 -1.75 -8.16 -15.76
CA THR A 115 -0.60 -9.07 -15.81
C THR A 115 -1.04 -10.50 -16.01
N GLY A 116 -0.41 -11.15 -16.99
CA GLY A 116 -0.52 -12.59 -17.19
C GLY A 116 0.15 -13.37 -16.07
N GLU A 117 -0.10 -14.68 -16.01
CA GLU A 117 0.58 -15.56 -15.07
C GLU A 117 2.11 -15.48 -15.26
N GLY A 118 2.84 -15.32 -14.15
CA GLY A 118 4.30 -15.22 -14.16
C GLY A 118 4.87 -13.87 -14.65
N GLN A 119 4.06 -12.95 -15.17
CA GLN A 119 4.50 -11.61 -15.54
C GLN A 119 4.78 -10.77 -14.28
N GLY A 120 5.96 -10.16 -14.23
CA GLY A 120 6.42 -9.38 -13.08
C GLY A 120 5.80 -7.99 -13.04
N MET A 121 5.52 -7.53 -11.83
CA MET A 121 5.11 -6.17 -11.50
C MET A 121 6.14 -5.59 -10.55
N LEU A 122 6.56 -4.36 -10.79
CA LEU A 122 7.43 -3.59 -9.90
C LEU A 122 6.66 -2.34 -9.48
N VAL A 123 6.36 -2.23 -8.19
CA VAL A 123 5.70 -1.05 -7.63
C VAL A 123 6.75 -0.14 -7.04
N LEU A 124 6.68 1.15 -7.35
CA LEU A 124 7.64 2.17 -6.94
C LEU A 124 6.93 3.35 -6.29
N LEU A 125 7.55 3.90 -5.23
CA LEU A 125 7.26 5.21 -4.67
C LEU A 125 8.57 5.98 -4.44
N ASP A 126 8.62 7.25 -4.82
CA ASP A 126 9.79 8.12 -4.62
C ASP A 126 10.10 8.25 -3.12
N ALA A 127 11.22 7.67 -2.68
CA ALA A 127 11.69 7.78 -1.30
C ALA A 127 12.63 8.97 -1.08
N ARG A 128 12.77 9.85 -2.08
CA ARG A 128 13.71 10.98 -2.18
C ARG A 128 15.17 10.53 -2.28
N ARG A 129 16.02 11.46 -2.71
CA ARG A 129 17.50 11.30 -2.79
C ARG A 129 17.93 10.16 -3.73
N GLY A 130 17.21 9.99 -4.85
CA GLY A 130 17.49 8.94 -5.82
C GLY A 130 17.27 7.53 -5.30
N GLN A 131 16.45 7.38 -4.25
CA GLN A 131 16.07 6.09 -3.70
C GLN A 131 14.56 5.88 -3.86
N TRP A 132 14.18 4.62 -3.91
CA TRP A 132 12.82 4.18 -4.21
C TRP A 132 12.34 3.23 -3.12
N TYR A 133 11.15 3.46 -2.60
CA TYR A 133 10.43 2.38 -1.93
C TYR A 133 9.90 1.47 -3.02
N ALA A 134 10.31 0.21 -2.99
CA ALA A 134 9.96 -0.73 -4.03
C ALA A 134 9.57 -2.09 -3.47
N GLY A 135 8.76 -2.80 -4.23
CA GLY A 135 8.40 -4.19 -4.03
C GLY A 135 7.97 -4.78 -5.36
N GLY A 136 8.12 -6.09 -5.52
CA GLY A 136 7.81 -6.78 -6.77
C GLY A 136 6.97 -8.00 -6.55
N TRP A 137 6.01 -8.22 -7.46
CA TRP A 137 5.08 -9.35 -7.41
C TRP A 137 4.87 -9.97 -8.79
N VAL A 138 4.41 -11.21 -8.81
CA VAL A 138 3.81 -11.85 -9.97
C VAL A 138 2.39 -12.31 -9.65
N ARG A 139 1.55 -12.42 -10.67
CA ARG A 139 0.30 -13.17 -10.58
C ARG A 139 0.63 -14.65 -10.40
N GLY A 140 0.22 -15.21 -9.27
CA GLY A 140 0.31 -16.64 -9.00
C GLY A 140 -0.66 -17.47 -9.85
N ALA A 141 -0.34 -18.74 -10.03
CA ALA A 141 -1.17 -19.72 -10.73
C ALA A 141 -2.54 -19.90 -10.05
N GLY A 142 -3.59 -20.15 -10.85
CA GLY A 142 -4.93 -20.53 -10.38
C GLY A 142 -6.02 -19.45 -10.54
N SER A 143 -7.28 -19.87 -10.41
CA SER A 143 -8.45 -19.00 -10.46
C SER A 143 -8.46 -18.04 -9.26
N GLY A 144 -8.30 -16.74 -9.53
CA GLY A 144 -8.23 -15.69 -8.52
C GLY A 144 -6.84 -15.04 -8.36
N GLY A 145 -5.78 -15.67 -8.89
CA GLY A 145 -4.42 -15.13 -9.02
C GLY A 145 -3.91 -14.36 -7.80
N ALA A 146 -3.34 -15.03 -6.79
CA ALA A 146 -2.74 -14.33 -5.65
C ALA A 146 -1.48 -13.55 -6.05
N LEU A 147 -1.20 -12.43 -5.37
CA LEU A 147 0.09 -11.75 -5.48
C LEU A 147 1.18 -12.63 -4.84
N LYS A 148 2.18 -13.04 -5.62
CA LYS A 148 3.36 -13.75 -5.11
C LYS A 148 4.57 -12.82 -5.18
N PRO A 149 5.26 -12.56 -4.05
CA PRO A 149 6.41 -11.66 -4.05
C PRO A 149 7.57 -12.25 -4.87
N ILE A 150 8.23 -11.39 -5.65
CA ILE A 150 9.48 -11.67 -6.38
C ILE A 150 10.59 -10.69 -6.01
N LEU A 151 10.25 -9.60 -5.34
CA LEU A 151 11.19 -8.65 -4.75
C LEU A 151 10.57 -8.18 -3.42
N ALA A 152 11.31 -8.33 -2.33
CA ALA A 152 10.85 -7.90 -1.01
C ALA A 152 10.67 -6.38 -0.96
N GLU A 153 9.71 -5.93 -0.16
CA GLU A 153 9.52 -4.50 0.05
C GLU A 153 10.70 -3.88 0.78
N GLY A 154 11.24 -2.80 0.24
CA GLY A 154 12.46 -2.19 0.75
C GLY A 154 12.73 -0.81 0.21
N LEU A 155 13.85 -0.25 0.67
CA LEU A 155 14.42 0.99 0.15
C LEU A 155 15.59 0.63 -0.77
N TYR A 156 15.49 0.98 -2.05
CA TYR A 156 16.43 0.59 -3.08
C TYR A 156 17.03 1.77 -3.83
N ALA A 157 18.28 1.62 -4.26
CA ALA A 157 18.82 2.37 -5.40
C ALA A 157 18.45 1.62 -6.70
N PRO A 158 18.29 2.32 -7.84
CA PRO A 158 17.91 1.69 -9.11
C PRO A 158 18.79 0.51 -9.50
N GLU A 159 20.11 0.64 -9.37
CA GLU A 159 21.07 -0.38 -9.81
C GLU A 159 20.97 -1.68 -9.03
N HIS A 160 20.79 -1.57 -7.70
CA HIS A 160 20.60 -2.75 -6.84
C HIS A 160 19.25 -3.42 -7.09
N LEU A 161 18.20 -2.62 -7.27
CA LEU A 161 16.86 -3.13 -7.56
C LEU A 161 16.84 -3.96 -8.84
N VAL A 162 17.44 -3.45 -9.92
CA VAL A 162 17.46 -4.13 -11.21
C VAL A 162 18.22 -5.45 -11.13
N ALA A 163 19.33 -5.47 -10.40
CA ALA A 163 20.10 -6.68 -10.16
C ALA A 163 19.30 -7.77 -9.40
N ASP A 164 18.56 -7.38 -8.36
CA ASP A 164 17.76 -8.29 -7.54
C ASP A 164 16.51 -8.81 -8.30
N LEU A 165 15.92 -7.98 -9.16
CA LEU A 165 14.70 -8.31 -9.89
C LEU A 165 14.93 -9.25 -11.08
N GLY A 166 15.99 -9.02 -11.86
CA GLY A 166 16.46 -9.91 -12.93
C GLY A 166 15.47 -10.21 -14.07
N ARG A 167 14.40 -9.41 -14.24
CA ARG A 167 13.33 -9.69 -15.21
C ARG A 167 12.62 -8.45 -15.75
N ASP A 168 11.90 -8.65 -16.85
CA ASP A 168 11.07 -7.63 -17.46
C ASP A 168 9.77 -7.47 -16.66
N VAL A 169 9.36 -6.23 -16.41
CA VAL A 169 8.25 -5.94 -15.50
C VAL A 169 7.28 -4.89 -16.03
N VAL A 170 6.04 -4.98 -15.57
CA VAL A 170 5.13 -3.84 -15.56
C VAL A 170 5.52 -2.94 -14.39
N VAL A 171 5.83 -1.68 -14.65
CA VAL A 171 6.14 -0.72 -13.57
C VAL A 171 4.89 0.04 -13.18
N VAL A 172 4.67 0.16 -11.87
CA VAL A 172 3.52 0.83 -11.27
C VAL A 172 4.04 1.94 -10.38
N THR A 173 3.77 3.19 -10.74
CA THR A 173 4.22 4.34 -9.95
C THR A 173 3.33 5.56 -10.12
N PRO A 174 2.89 6.22 -9.04
CA PRO A 174 2.18 7.47 -9.13
C PRO A 174 3.12 8.66 -9.34
N ASP A 175 4.43 8.46 -9.18
CA ASP A 175 5.44 9.50 -9.28
C ASP A 175 5.66 9.95 -10.73
N ARG A 176 5.77 11.27 -10.91
CA ARG A 176 5.91 11.93 -12.22
C ARG A 176 7.34 12.36 -12.55
N GLY A 177 8.32 12.01 -11.71
CA GLY A 177 9.74 12.33 -11.92
C GLY A 177 10.39 11.53 -13.06
N ASP A 178 11.70 11.73 -13.32
CA ASP A 178 12.49 10.97 -14.30
C ASP A 178 12.84 9.55 -13.81
N TRP A 179 11.88 8.87 -13.19
CA TRP A 179 12.06 7.50 -12.71
C TRP A 179 12.38 6.56 -13.88
N ARG A 180 11.76 6.78 -15.05
CA ARG A 180 11.98 5.96 -16.23
C ARG A 180 13.43 6.04 -16.69
N GLY A 181 13.97 7.25 -16.85
CA GLY A 181 15.37 7.43 -17.24
C GLY A 181 16.35 6.86 -16.21
N GLU A 182 16.06 6.99 -14.91
CA GLU A 182 16.86 6.37 -13.84
C GLU A 182 16.91 4.84 -13.98
N PHE A 183 15.77 4.18 -14.11
CA PHE A 183 15.70 2.72 -14.21
C PHE A 183 16.16 2.18 -15.57
N GLU A 184 15.98 2.92 -16.67
CA GLU A 184 16.56 2.59 -17.98
C GLU A 184 18.09 2.59 -17.92
N ARG A 185 18.69 3.61 -17.31
CA ARG A 185 20.15 3.68 -17.11
C ARG A 185 20.68 2.56 -16.23
N ALA A 186 19.89 2.13 -15.24
CA ALA A 186 20.19 0.98 -14.39
C ALA A 186 19.99 -0.38 -15.11
N GLY A 187 19.42 -0.39 -16.32
CA GLY A 187 19.26 -1.59 -17.15
C GLY A 187 17.90 -2.31 -17.01
N LEU A 188 16.90 -1.67 -16.41
CA LEU A 188 15.55 -2.24 -16.30
C LEU A 188 14.87 -2.30 -17.68
N ARG A 189 14.19 -3.41 -17.97
CA ARG A 189 13.34 -3.55 -19.16
C ARG A 189 11.87 -3.50 -18.76
N PHE A 190 11.11 -2.63 -19.43
CA PHE A 190 9.70 -2.38 -19.15
C PHE A 190 8.83 -3.17 -20.13
N VAL A 191 7.87 -3.92 -19.62
CA VAL A 191 6.80 -4.53 -20.43
C VAL A 191 5.70 -3.52 -20.69
N ALA A 192 5.30 -2.80 -19.65
CA ALA A 192 4.30 -1.73 -19.68
C ALA A 192 4.50 -0.83 -18.45
N THR A 193 3.83 0.31 -18.41
CA THR A 193 3.88 1.23 -17.28
C THR A 193 2.49 1.74 -16.92
N LEU A 194 2.17 1.71 -15.64
CA LEU A 194 1.00 2.34 -15.05
C LEU A 194 1.47 3.54 -14.23
N GLU A 195 1.02 4.72 -14.60
CA GLU A 195 1.60 5.97 -14.11
C GLU A 195 0.55 6.94 -13.56
N GLY A 196 0.99 7.83 -12.68
CA GLY A 196 0.18 8.97 -12.21
C GLY A 196 -1.09 8.54 -11.47
N GLU A 197 -2.23 9.13 -11.85
CA GLU A 197 -3.49 8.92 -11.12
C GLU A 197 -3.99 7.47 -11.15
N HIS A 198 -3.67 6.72 -12.20
CA HIS A 198 -4.06 5.32 -12.31
C HIS A 198 -3.21 4.39 -11.43
N ALA A 199 -2.03 4.82 -11.03
CA ALA A 199 -1.11 4.09 -10.15
C ALA A 199 -1.13 4.59 -8.70
N ARG A 200 -2.03 5.51 -8.34
CA ARG A 200 -2.09 6.05 -6.97
C ARG A 200 -2.50 4.97 -5.97
N PRO A 201 -1.96 4.99 -4.74
CA PRO A 201 -2.52 4.19 -3.64
C PRO A 201 -3.98 4.57 -3.40
N ARG A 202 -4.83 3.57 -3.16
CA ARG A 202 -6.26 3.78 -2.88
C ARG A 202 -6.76 2.87 -1.78
N ALA A 203 -7.69 3.39 -0.99
CA ALA A 203 -8.28 2.70 0.15
C ALA A 203 -9.14 1.49 -0.21
N ASP A 204 -9.70 1.42 -1.42
CA ASP A 204 -10.48 0.26 -1.84
C ASP A 204 -9.62 -1.00 -2.02
N TRP A 205 -8.38 -0.85 -2.53
CA TRP A 205 -7.42 -1.95 -2.59
C TRP A 205 -6.89 -2.35 -1.21
N VAL A 206 -6.66 -1.35 -0.34
CA VAL A 206 -6.38 -1.60 1.09
C VAL A 206 -7.52 -2.38 1.74
N GLY A 207 -8.76 -1.99 1.45
CA GLY A 207 -9.97 -2.65 1.95
C GLY A 207 -10.11 -4.07 1.45
N ARG A 208 -9.90 -4.34 0.16
CA ARG A 208 -9.96 -5.70 -0.42
C ARG A 208 -8.92 -6.63 0.20
N LEU A 209 -7.67 -6.17 0.36
CA LEU A 209 -6.64 -6.93 1.09
C LEU A 209 -7.04 -7.15 2.55
N GLY A 210 -7.51 -6.10 3.23
CA GLY A 210 -7.99 -6.16 4.61
C GLY A 210 -9.13 -7.16 4.80
N ALA A 211 -10.13 -7.14 3.93
CA ALA A 211 -11.26 -8.07 3.93
C ALA A 211 -10.80 -9.53 3.77
N ARG A 212 -9.85 -9.78 2.85
CA ARG A 212 -9.25 -11.11 2.67
C ARG A 212 -8.50 -11.60 3.91
N CYS A 213 -7.73 -10.72 4.56
CA CYS A 213 -7.06 -11.04 5.83
C CYS A 213 -8.06 -11.35 6.94
N LEU A 214 -9.10 -10.53 7.09
CA LEU A 214 -10.15 -10.74 8.10
C LEU A 214 -10.92 -12.05 7.86
N ALA A 215 -11.18 -12.42 6.61
CA ALA A 215 -11.83 -13.67 6.25
C ALA A 215 -11.00 -14.91 6.62
N ARG A 216 -9.67 -14.78 6.64
CA ARG A 216 -8.74 -15.84 7.10
C ARG A 216 -8.53 -15.84 8.62
N GLY A 217 -9.01 -14.82 9.33
CA GLY A 217 -8.78 -14.67 10.77
C GLY A 217 -7.48 -13.94 11.13
N ASP A 218 -6.81 -13.33 10.15
CA ASP A 218 -5.51 -12.64 10.33
C ASP A 218 -5.65 -11.22 10.93
N GLY A 219 -6.82 -10.87 11.46
CA GLY A 219 -7.07 -9.57 12.09
C GLY A 219 -6.54 -9.53 13.52
N GLY A 220 -5.92 -8.42 13.91
CA GLY A 220 -5.42 -8.16 15.27
C GLY A 220 -6.16 -7.02 15.96
N PRO A 221 -5.85 -6.73 17.23
CA PRO A 221 -6.42 -5.56 17.91
C PRO A 221 -5.88 -4.26 17.30
N ALA A 222 -6.75 -3.25 17.12
CA ALA A 222 -6.36 -1.97 16.52
C ALA A 222 -5.19 -1.26 17.25
N SER A 223 -5.00 -1.51 18.55
CA SER A 223 -3.88 -0.98 19.33
C SER A 223 -2.51 -1.38 18.77
N GLU A 224 -2.42 -2.54 18.10
CA GLU A 224 -1.19 -3.09 17.52
C GLU A 224 -0.86 -2.52 16.12
N LEU A 225 -1.76 -1.75 15.50
CA LEU A 225 -1.47 -1.09 14.22
C LEU A 225 -0.20 -0.25 14.32
N ALA A 226 0.79 -0.48 13.47
CA ALA A 226 2.05 0.23 13.48
C ALA A 226 2.52 0.55 12.06
N ALA A 227 3.16 1.71 11.90
CA ALA A 227 3.75 2.08 10.62
C ALA A 227 4.98 1.21 10.33
N ARG A 228 5.09 0.76 9.09
CA ARG A 228 6.26 0.04 8.55
C ARG A 228 7.23 1.06 7.95
N TYR A 229 8.15 1.54 8.78
CA TYR A 229 9.17 2.51 8.35
C TYR A 229 10.34 1.79 7.65
N LEU A 230 10.36 1.85 6.32
CA LEU A 230 11.49 1.34 5.52
C LEU A 230 12.67 2.32 5.48
N ARG A 231 12.45 3.59 5.86
CA ARG A 231 13.49 4.61 6.05
C ARG A 231 13.43 5.12 7.49
N ARG A 232 14.54 5.06 8.21
CA ARG A 232 14.69 5.68 9.55
C ARG A 232 14.56 7.20 9.44
N ALA A 233 13.97 7.83 10.45
CA ALA A 233 13.93 9.29 10.56
C ALA A 233 15.35 9.84 10.74
N GLU A 234 15.64 11.05 10.23
CA GLU A 234 17.00 11.62 10.23
C GLU A 234 17.60 11.76 11.63
N ALA A 235 16.79 12.19 12.61
CA ALA A 235 17.22 12.31 14.00
C ALA A 235 17.57 10.95 14.64
N GLU A 236 16.90 9.89 14.20
CA GLU A 236 17.13 8.51 14.67
C GLU A 236 18.33 7.88 13.95
N ALA A 237 18.48 8.13 12.66
CA ALA A 237 19.65 7.76 11.86
C ALA A 237 20.94 8.40 12.40
N GLN A 238 20.90 9.68 12.80
CA GLN A 238 22.04 10.36 13.43
C GLN A 238 22.41 9.76 14.79
N ARG A 239 21.44 9.25 15.55
CA ARG A 239 21.67 8.64 16.88
C ARG A 239 22.19 7.20 16.81
N LEU A 240 21.86 6.48 15.74
CA LEU A 240 22.17 5.05 15.56
C LEU A 240 23.26 4.78 14.48
N GLY A 241 23.96 5.81 14.02
CA GLY A 241 25.14 5.67 13.16
C GLY A 241 24.89 5.59 11.66
N GLY A 242 23.68 5.90 11.18
CA GLY A 242 23.34 5.93 9.75
C GLY A 242 21.86 5.63 9.46
N PRO A 243 21.38 5.88 8.23
CA PRO A 243 20.09 5.37 7.77
C PRO A 243 20.08 3.82 7.76
N VAL A 244 18.90 3.18 7.65
CA VAL A 244 18.84 1.73 7.35
C VAL A 244 19.62 1.49 6.06
N GLU A 245 20.59 0.59 6.09
CA GLU A 245 21.40 0.31 4.90
C GLU A 245 20.52 -0.31 3.80
N ALA A 246 20.81 0.03 2.55
CA ALA A 246 20.09 -0.49 1.39
C ALA A 246 20.06 -2.03 1.44
N GLY A 247 18.88 -2.63 1.29
CA GLY A 247 18.74 -4.09 1.23
C GLY A 247 18.77 -4.84 2.58
N GLU A 248 18.82 -4.18 3.74
CA GLU A 248 18.81 -4.87 5.05
C GLU A 248 17.50 -5.62 5.36
N VAL A 249 16.42 -5.34 4.60
CA VAL A 249 15.12 -6.04 4.72
C VAL A 249 14.84 -6.95 3.51
N ALA A 250 15.77 -7.04 2.55
CA ALA A 250 15.50 -7.61 1.23
C ALA A 250 15.89 -9.10 1.06
N ARG A 251 16.57 -9.70 2.03
CA ARG A 251 16.92 -11.12 1.95
C ARG A 251 15.75 -11.97 2.45
N VAL A 252 14.96 -12.50 1.51
CA VAL A 252 14.16 -13.69 1.77
C VAL A 252 15.15 -14.85 1.90
N GLU A 253 15.55 -15.17 3.13
CA GLU A 253 16.23 -16.44 3.39
C GLU A 253 15.22 -17.57 3.14
N GLY A 254 15.54 -18.47 2.20
CA GLY A 254 14.88 -19.76 2.05
C GLY A 254 13.71 -19.78 1.07
N LEU A 255 14.00 -19.93 -0.22
CA LEU A 255 13.11 -20.58 -1.18
C LEU A 255 13.92 -21.65 -1.94
N GLU A 256 14.39 -22.65 -1.19
CA GLU A 256 14.55 -24.00 -1.73
C GLU A 256 13.36 -24.82 -1.20
N GLY A 257 12.52 -25.29 -2.13
CA GLY A 257 11.33 -26.09 -1.85
C GLY A 257 10.33 -26.06 -3.00
#